data_AF-A0A9P1ARS5-F1
#
_entry.id   AF-A0A9P1ARS5-F1
#
_cell.length_a   1.000
_cell.length_b   1.000
_cell.length_c   1.000
_cell.angle_alpha   90.00
_cell.angle_beta   90.00
_cell.angle_gamma   90.00
#
_symmetry.space_group_name_H-M   'P 1'
#
loop_
_entity.id
_entity.type
_entity.pdbx_description
1 polymer ?
#
loop_
_entity_poly.entity_id
_entity_poly.type
_entity_poly.pdbx_seq_one_letter_code
_entity_poly.pdbx_strand_id
1 'polypeptide(L)'
;MASKKAIPSCLTDGELRFFKYEDGTNSMSRLDKLVRLQIDPKPYILYWRYKDKMVFKAKELSNEKNYLYLERIYDVRVGKPTDFELGPNEKSYERNFLTVVSGSSITNLKFTHFVYLGKEEKSLHAFSDALFNLVQRTKREEHGLLYHFKKKRVSLF
;
A
#
# COMPACT_ATOMS: atom_id res chain seq x y z
N MET A 1 -0.29 30.41 -10.08
CA MET A 1 -0.68 29.03 -10.46
C MET A 1 0.35 28.07 -9.84
N ALA A 2 -0.02 27.32 -8.80
CA ALA A 2 0.88 26.31 -8.25
C ALA A 2 1.00 25.15 -9.24
N SER A 3 2.22 24.84 -9.68
CA SER A 3 2.50 23.66 -10.51
C SER A 3 1.98 22.42 -9.81
N LYS A 4 1.11 21.65 -10.48
CA LYS A 4 0.74 20.29 -10.04
C LYS A 4 2.02 19.45 -10.08
N LYS A 5 2.73 19.36 -8.96
CA LYS A 5 3.87 18.45 -8.83
C LYS A 5 3.42 17.04 -9.18
N ALA A 6 4.06 16.46 -10.20
CA ALA A 6 3.81 15.12 -10.69
C ALA A 6 4.07 14.07 -9.59
N ILE A 7 3.33 12.96 -9.63
CA ILE A 7 3.54 11.83 -8.73
C ILE A 7 4.88 11.16 -9.13
N PRO A 8 5.77 10.84 -8.18
CA PRO A 8 6.98 10.08 -8.47
C PRO A 8 6.69 8.79 -9.25
N SER A 9 7.48 8.49 -10.28
CA SER A 9 7.24 7.33 -11.15
C SER A 9 7.23 6.01 -10.40
N CYS A 10 8.10 5.87 -9.39
CA CYS A 10 8.19 4.69 -8.52
C CYS A 10 6.87 4.36 -7.79
N LEU A 11 5.95 5.31 -7.69
CA LEU A 11 4.63 5.10 -7.10
C LEU A 11 3.57 4.73 -8.14
N THR A 12 3.80 4.96 -9.44
CA THR A 12 2.79 4.73 -10.50
C THR A 12 3.12 3.57 -11.42
N ASP A 13 4.40 3.25 -11.61
CA ASP A 13 4.85 2.20 -12.53
C ASP A 13 4.52 0.76 -12.05
N GLY A 14 4.39 0.57 -10.73
CA GLY A 14 4.16 -0.74 -10.13
C GLY A 14 5.34 -1.70 -10.33
N GLU A 15 6.56 -1.18 -10.45
CA GLU A 15 7.75 -1.99 -10.68
C GLU A 15 8.09 -2.86 -9.46
N LEU A 16 7.94 -2.29 -8.26
CA LEU A 16 8.25 -2.99 -7.02
C LEU A 16 7.24 -4.13 -6.78
N ARG A 17 7.79 -5.30 -6.49
CA ARG A 17 7.03 -6.53 -6.24
C ARG A 17 7.05 -6.82 -4.76
N PHE A 18 5.87 -7.12 -4.25
CA PHE A 18 5.67 -7.45 -2.86
C PHE A 18 4.90 -8.76 -2.77
N PHE A 19 4.93 -9.40 -1.62
CA PHE A 19 3.79 -10.22 -1.21
C PHE A 19 3.03 -9.53 -0.09
N LYS A 20 1.71 -9.60 -0.12
CA LYS A 20 0.87 -9.12 0.99
C LYS A 20 0.98 -10.11 2.14
N TYR A 21 1.43 -9.62 3.29
CA TYR A 21 1.62 -10.45 4.49
C TYR A 21 0.34 -10.43 5.33
N GLU A 22 -0.11 -11.61 5.75
CA GLU A 22 -1.28 -11.83 6.59
C GLU A 22 -0.87 -12.74 7.75
N ASP A 23 -0.98 -12.23 8.98
CA ASP A 23 -0.57 -12.92 10.19
C ASP A 23 -1.23 -14.31 10.32
N GLY A 24 -0.49 -15.29 10.80
CA GLY A 24 -0.98 -16.65 11.02
C GLY A 24 -1.24 -17.51 9.77
N THR A 25 -1.09 -16.98 8.55
CA THR A 25 -1.30 -17.76 7.32
C THR A 25 0.00 -18.38 6.80
N ASN A 26 0.40 -19.50 7.41
CA ASN A 26 1.45 -20.38 6.90
C ASN A 26 1.08 -21.11 5.58
N SER A 27 -0.11 -20.89 5.05
CA SER A 27 -0.72 -21.76 4.05
C SER A 27 -1.04 -21.02 2.75
N MET A 28 -0.75 -21.72 1.66
CA MET A 28 -0.89 -21.39 0.23
C MET A 28 0.19 -20.47 -0.36
N SER A 29 1.02 -21.09 -1.21
CA SER A 29 1.85 -20.51 -2.27
C SER A 29 2.12 -19.01 -2.15
N ARG A 30 3.38 -18.65 -1.83
CA ARG A 30 3.84 -17.25 -1.86
C ARG A 30 3.53 -16.53 -3.19
N LEU A 31 3.34 -17.29 -4.27
CA LEU A 31 2.98 -16.74 -5.59
C LEU A 31 1.57 -16.17 -5.63
N ASP A 32 0.66 -16.70 -4.82
CA ASP A 32 -0.75 -16.30 -4.80
C ASP A 32 -0.90 -14.97 -4.05
N LYS A 33 0.06 -14.64 -3.17
CA LYS A 33 0.10 -13.39 -2.41
C LYS A 33 0.93 -12.29 -3.10
N LEU A 34 1.48 -12.54 -4.29
CA LEU A 34 2.27 -11.57 -5.06
C LEU A 34 1.40 -10.40 -5.53
N VAL A 35 1.82 -9.20 -5.14
CA VAL A 35 1.14 -7.95 -5.47
C VAL A 35 2.12 -6.89 -5.98
N ARG A 36 1.58 -5.95 -6.76
CA ARG A 36 2.25 -4.70 -7.13
C ARG A 36 1.47 -3.54 -6.57
N LEU A 37 2.17 -2.64 -5.86
CA LEU A 37 1.57 -1.44 -5.27
C LEU A 37 1.68 -0.28 -6.24
N GLN A 38 0.59 0.46 -6.40
CA GLN A 38 0.51 1.61 -7.30
C GLN A 38 -0.40 2.70 -6.72
N ILE A 39 -0.12 3.93 -7.11
CA ILE A 39 -0.95 5.10 -6.87
C ILE A 39 -1.79 5.38 -8.12
N ASP A 40 -3.07 5.70 -7.93
CA ASP A 40 -3.93 6.11 -9.04
C ASP A 40 -3.41 7.40 -9.70
N PRO A 41 -3.50 7.57 -11.04
CA PRO A 41 -3.05 8.79 -11.71
C PRO A 41 -3.65 10.07 -11.13
N LYS A 42 -4.82 9.97 -10.49
CA LYS A 42 -5.27 10.97 -9.50
C LYS A 42 -4.97 10.40 -8.12
N PRO A 43 -4.15 11.06 -7.28
CA PRO A 43 -3.60 10.47 -6.05
C PRO A 43 -4.66 10.41 -4.94
N TYR A 44 -5.68 9.57 -5.11
CA TYR A 44 -6.75 9.35 -4.16
C TYR A 44 -6.53 8.06 -3.37
N ILE A 45 -5.98 7.04 -4.05
CA ILE A 45 -5.80 5.70 -3.50
C ILE A 45 -4.40 5.18 -3.78
N LEU A 46 -3.87 4.46 -2.79
CA LEU A 46 -2.89 3.41 -2.96
C LEU A 46 -3.68 2.13 -3.22
N TYR A 47 -3.38 1.41 -4.29
CA TYR A 47 -4.01 0.13 -4.59
C TYR A 47 -2.95 -0.92 -4.88
N TRP A 48 -3.35 -2.18 -4.79
CA TRP A 48 -2.50 -3.30 -5.19
C TRP A 48 -3.26 -4.28 -6.05
N ARG A 49 -2.54 -4.89 -6.99
CA ARG A 49 -3.09 -5.90 -7.89
C ARG A 49 -2.34 -7.21 -7.69
N TYR A 50 -3.09 -8.29 -7.49
CA TYR A 50 -2.55 -9.64 -7.50
C TYR A 50 -2.08 -10.00 -8.90
N LYS A 51 -0.90 -10.64 -9.00
CA LYS A 51 -0.37 -11.09 -10.30
C LYS A 51 -1.20 -12.24 -10.86
N ASP A 52 -1.67 -13.14 -9.99
CA ASP A 52 -2.46 -14.29 -10.37
C ASP A 52 -3.93 -13.89 -10.61
N LYS A 53 -4.44 -14.19 -11.82
CA LYS A 53 -5.81 -13.87 -12.22
C LYS A 53 -6.87 -14.68 -11.46
N MET A 54 -6.56 -15.92 -11.06
CA MET A 54 -7.47 -16.76 -10.27
C MET A 54 -7.57 -16.23 -8.85
N VAL A 55 -6.45 -15.83 -8.26
CA VAL A 55 -6.45 -15.20 -6.93
C VAL A 55 -7.15 -13.85 -6.97
N PHE A 56 -6.88 -13.04 -7.99
CA PHE A 56 -7.61 -11.78 -8.19
C PHE A 56 -9.13 -12.00 -8.21
N LYS A 57 -9.62 -12.95 -9.03
CA LYS A 57 -11.05 -13.29 -9.09
C LYS A 57 -11.59 -13.81 -7.77
N ALA A 58 -10.88 -14.70 -7.09
CA ALA A 58 -11.30 -15.23 -5.79
C ALA A 58 -11.40 -14.14 -4.73
N LYS A 59 -10.44 -13.19 -4.73
CA LYS A 59 -10.38 -12.06 -3.80
C LYS A 59 -11.41 -10.97 -4.12
N GLU A 60 -11.72 -10.78 -5.39
CA GLU A 60 -12.81 -9.91 -5.87
C GLU A 60 -14.17 -10.50 -5.45
N LEU A 61 -14.37 -11.81 -5.64
CA LEU A 61 -15.56 -12.53 -5.16
C LEU A 61 -15.71 -12.47 -3.63
N SER A 62 -14.60 -12.41 -2.89
CA SER A 62 -14.62 -12.24 -1.43
C SER A 62 -14.76 -10.78 -0.97
N ASN A 63 -15.03 -9.82 -1.87
CA ASN A 63 -15.14 -8.40 -1.58
C ASN A 63 -13.92 -7.80 -0.84
N GLU A 64 -12.72 -8.35 -1.05
CA GLU A 64 -11.52 -7.83 -0.39
C GLU A 64 -11.11 -6.49 -1.03
N LYS A 65 -11.10 -5.42 -0.22
CA LYS A 65 -10.66 -4.10 -0.68
C LYS A 65 -9.15 -4.08 -0.86
N ASN A 66 -8.71 -4.09 -2.12
CA ASN A 66 -7.30 -4.03 -2.49
C ASN A 66 -6.77 -2.60 -2.65
N TYR A 67 -7.28 -1.67 -1.84
CA TYR A 67 -6.92 -0.27 -1.89
C TYR A 67 -7.08 0.42 -0.54
N LEU A 68 -6.33 1.51 -0.36
CA LEU A 68 -6.37 2.42 0.77
C LEU A 68 -6.46 3.85 0.24
N TYR A 69 -7.35 4.66 0.81
CA TYR A 69 -7.37 6.08 0.52
C TYR A 69 -6.16 6.77 1.16
N LEU A 70 -5.46 7.61 0.40
CA LEU A 70 -4.25 8.29 0.89
C LEU A 70 -4.54 9.16 2.11
N GLU A 71 -5.70 9.83 2.16
CA GLU A 71 -6.12 10.63 3.32
C GLU A 71 -6.21 9.81 4.63
N ARG A 72 -6.44 8.50 4.52
CA ARG A 72 -6.62 7.60 5.67
C ARG A 72 -5.32 6.95 6.10
N ILE A 73 -4.23 7.14 5.35
CA ILE A 73 -2.91 6.65 5.74
C ILE A 73 -2.32 7.64 6.74
N TYR A 74 -2.00 7.16 7.93
CA TYR A 74 -1.36 7.95 8.98
C TYR A 74 0.16 7.88 8.88
N ASP A 75 0.69 6.70 8.54
CA ASP A 75 2.12 6.44 8.58
C ASP A 75 2.51 5.34 7.57
N VAL A 76 3.76 5.36 7.14
CA VAL A 76 4.37 4.35 6.25
C VAL A 76 5.74 4.01 6.80
N ARG A 77 5.96 2.74 7.12
CA ARG A 77 7.17 2.26 7.81
C ARG A 77 7.88 1.20 6.99
N VAL A 78 9.21 1.20 7.09
CA VAL A 78 10.07 0.14 6.54
C VAL A 78 10.81 -0.56 7.68
N GLY A 79 10.98 -1.87 7.56
CA GLY A 79 11.66 -2.70 8.56
C GLY A 79 10.70 -3.44 9.49
N LYS A 80 11.20 -3.89 10.64
CA LYS A 80 10.48 -4.79 11.55
C LYS A 80 9.05 -4.28 11.83
N PRO A 81 8.01 -5.10 11.61
CA PRO A 81 6.66 -4.75 12.00
C PRO A 81 6.59 -4.59 13.53
N THR A 82 5.81 -3.60 13.98
CA THR A 82 5.74 -3.22 15.40
C THR A 82 4.53 -3.81 16.13
N ASP A 83 3.59 -4.36 15.37
CA ASP A 83 2.27 -4.82 15.83
C ASP A 83 2.16 -6.34 15.97
N PHE A 84 3.18 -7.10 15.55
CA PHE A 84 3.29 -8.53 15.77
C PHE A 84 4.76 -8.96 15.82
N GLU A 85 5.01 -10.16 16.34
CA GLU A 85 6.35 -10.77 16.36
C GLU A 85 6.54 -11.72 15.17
N LEU A 86 7.70 -11.65 14.53
CA LEU A 86 8.05 -12.53 13.41
C LEU A 86 8.44 -13.92 13.92
N GLY A 87 7.93 -14.95 13.24
CA GLY A 87 8.36 -16.33 13.46
C GLY A 87 9.85 -16.53 13.09
N PRO A 88 10.49 -17.62 13.55
CA PRO A 88 11.91 -17.88 13.28
C PRO A 88 12.28 -17.86 11.79
N ASN A 89 11.38 -18.36 10.94
CA ASN A 89 11.55 -18.43 9.48
C ASN A 89 11.26 -17.11 8.75
N GLU A 90 10.71 -16.13 9.46
CA GLU A 90 10.27 -14.84 8.91
C GLU A 90 11.25 -13.70 9.22
N LYS A 91 12.13 -13.90 10.21
CA LYS A 91 13.19 -12.96 10.57
C LYS A 91 14.09 -12.57 9.39
N SER A 92 14.26 -13.46 8.41
CA SER A 92 15.02 -13.15 7.19
C SER A 92 14.41 -12.03 6.35
N TYR A 93 13.12 -11.74 6.52
CA TYR A 93 12.39 -10.72 5.78
C TYR A 93 12.23 -9.41 6.53
N GLU A 94 12.71 -9.32 7.77
CA GLU A 94 12.45 -8.19 8.69
C GLU A 94 12.73 -6.82 8.06
N ARG A 95 13.85 -6.67 7.35
CA ARG A 95 14.24 -5.41 6.70
C ARG A 95 13.44 -5.07 5.44
N ASN A 96 12.74 -6.06 4.88
CA ASN A 96 11.99 -5.94 3.63
C ASN A 96 10.51 -5.62 3.85
N PHE A 97 10.07 -5.49 5.09
CA PHE A 97 8.70 -5.12 5.40
C PHE A 97 8.44 -3.65 5.04
N LEU A 98 7.30 -3.42 4.39
CA LEU A 98 6.63 -2.15 4.24
C LEU A 98 5.30 -2.26 4.99
N THR A 99 5.10 -1.40 5.99
CA THR A 99 3.87 -1.36 6.78
C THR A 99 3.15 -0.04 6.51
N VAL A 100 1.93 -0.12 5.97
CA VAL A 100 1.05 1.02 5.77
C VAL A 100 0.07 1.09 6.93
N VAL A 101 0.17 2.13 7.74
CA VAL A 101 -0.73 2.37 8.88
C VAL A 101 -1.87 3.26 8.40
N SER A 102 -3.09 2.74 8.46
CA SER A 102 -4.29 3.45 8.02
C SER A 102 -5.39 3.41 9.08
N GLY A 103 -6.39 4.29 9.01
CA GLY A 103 -7.45 4.25 10.01
C GLY A 103 -8.61 5.18 9.69
N SER A 104 -9.72 5.00 10.42
CA SER A 104 -10.79 6.00 10.48
C SER A 104 -10.51 7.10 11.51
N SER A 105 -9.70 6.79 12.52
CA SER A 105 -9.27 7.69 13.59
C SER A 105 -7.91 7.22 14.12
N ILE A 106 -7.25 8.07 14.91
CA ILE A 106 -5.97 7.72 15.56
C ILE A 106 -6.10 6.57 16.57
N THR A 107 -7.32 6.30 17.04
CA THR A 107 -7.65 5.21 17.96
C THR A 107 -8.04 3.91 17.27
N ASN A 108 -8.33 3.95 15.97
CA ASN A 108 -8.75 2.78 15.19
C ASN A 108 -7.82 2.62 13.98
N LEU A 109 -6.61 2.16 14.28
CA LEU A 109 -5.55 1.92 13.30
C LEU A 109 -5.61 0.48 12.78
N LYS A 110 -5.34 0.35 11.48
CA LYS A 110 -5.18 -0.89 10.75
C LYS A 110 -3.80 -0.88 10.10
N PHE A 111 -3.05 -1.94 10.35
CA PHE A 111 -1.75 -2.17 9.77
C PHE A 111 -1.90 -3.09 8.55
N THR A 112 -1.34 -2.67 7.42
CA THR A 112 -1.31 -3.49 6.19
C THR A 112 0.15 -3.73 5.83
N HIS A 113 0.54 -5.00 5.82
CA HIS A 113 1.94 -5.40 5.65
C HIS A 113 2.20 -5.95 4.27
N PHE A 114 3.31 -5.51 3.71
CA PHE A 114 3.85 -5.99 2.46
C PHE A 114 5.30 -6.35 2.67
N VAL A 115 5.76 -7.42 2.06
CA VAL A 115 7.18 -7.79 2.09
C VAL A 115 7.73 -7.64 0.70
N TYR A 116 8.74 -6.78 0.56
CA TYR A 116 9.42 -6.50 -0.68
C TYR A 116 10.29 -7.68 -1.11
N LEU A 117 10.19 -8.04 -2.39
CA LEU A 117 10.89 -9.18 -2.99
C LEU A 117 12.13 -8.78 -3.79
N GLY A 118 12.45 -7.50 -3.86
CA GLY A 118 13.66 -7.04 -4.54
C GLY A 118 14.91 -7.18 -3.67
N LYS A 119 16.06 -7.04 -4.32
CA LYS A 119 17.38 -7.19 -3.68
C LYS A 119 17.85 -5.90 -3.00
N GLU A 120 17.35 -4.75 -3.43
CA GLU A 120 17.84 -3.44 -3.01
C GLU A 120 16.91 -2.79 -2.00
N GLU A 121 17.33 -2.76 -0.73
CA GLU A 121 16.61 -2.08 0.35
C GLU A 121 16.41 -0.58 0.06
N LYS A 122 17.36 0.04 -0.65
CA LYS A 122 17.31 1.46 -1.03
C LYS A 122 16.04 1.80 -1.84
N SER A 123 15.60 0.92 -2.74
CA SER A 123 14.39 1.13 -3.54
C SER A 123 13.14 1.12 -2.66
N LEU A 124 13.13 0.26 -1.63
CA LEU A 124 12.03 0.16 -0.67
C LEU A 124 11.90 1.44 0.17
N HIS A 125 13.03 1.93 0.71
CA HIS A 125 13.06 3.19 1.46
C HIS A 125 12.63 4.37 0.58
N ALA A 126 13.18 4.47 -0.63
CA ALA A 126 12.80 5.53 -1.57
C ALA A 126 11.29 5.51 -1.92
N PHE A 127 10.71 4.32 -2.08
CA PHE A 127 9.28 4.14 -2.29
C PHE A 127 8.48 4.57 -1.05
N SER A 128 8.88 4.13 0.14
CA SER A 128 8.22 4.50 1.40
C SER A 128 8.22 6.00 1.63
N ASP A 129 9.37 6.66 1.46
CA ASP A 129 9.51 8.11 1.62
C ASP A 129 8.67 8.86 0.59
N ALA A 130 8.67 8.43 -0.68
CA ALA A 130 7.84 9.02 -1.71
C ALA A 130 6.34 8.88 -1.38
N LEU A 131 5.92 7.71 -0.92
CA LEU A 131 4.54 7.43 -0.55
C LEU A 131 4.11 8.29 0.64
N PHE A 132 4.92 8.34 1.70
CA PHE A 132 4.63 9.14 2.88
C PHE A 132 4.54 10.62 2.55
N ASN A 133 5.48 11.15 1.75
CA ASN A 133 5.43 12.54 1.30
C ASN A 133 4.18 12.85 0.48
N LEU A 134 3.75 11.93 -0.38
CA LEU A 134 2.52 12.08 -1.15
C LEU A 134 1.28 12.09 -0.24
N VAL A 135 1.23 11.20 0.77
CA VAL A 135 0.16 11.14 1.76
C VAL A 135 0.08 12.45 2.55
N GLN A 136 1.20 12.94 3.07
CA GLN A 136 1.27 14.19 3.83
C GLN A 136 0.82 15.38 2.98
N ARG A 137 1.25 15.44 1.73
CA ARG A 137 0.77 16.46 0.79
C ARG A 137 -0.74 16.35 0.57
N THR A 138 -1.24 15.16 0.27
CA THR A 138 -2.66 14.93 0.02
C THR A 138 -3.50 15.38 1.22
N LYS A 139 -3.03 15.17 2.45
CA LYS A 139 -3.72 15.64 3.66
C LYS A 139 -3.74 17.16 3.84
N ARG A 140 -2.71 17.86 3.35
CA ARG A 140 -2.61 19.33 3.45
C ARG A 140 -3.37 20.07 2.34
N GLU A 141 -3.71 19.39 1.25
CA GLU A 141 -4.51 19.98 0.18
C GLU A 141 -5.94 20.23 0.68
N GLU A 142 -6.47 21.43 0.46
CA GLU A 142 -7.88 21.74 0.73
C GLU A 142 -8.77 20.98 -0.26
N HIS A 143 -9.60 20.08 0.27
CA HIS A 143 -10.49 19.26 -0.53
C HIS A 143 -11.90 19.85 -0.57
N GLY A 144 -12.22 20.55 -1.65
CA GLY A 144 -13.59 20.99 -1.90
C GLY A 144 -14.52 19.81 -2.28
N LEU A 145 -15.84 20.03 -2.27
CA LEU A 145 -16.86 19.01 -2.59
C LEU A 145 -16.56 18.21 -3.87
N LEU A 146 -16.07 18.86 -4.92
CA LEU A 146 -15.74 18.23 -6.20
C LEU A 146 -14.64 17.17 -6.09
N TYR A 147 -13.68 17.32 -5.15
CA TYR A 147 -12.66 16.32 -4.86
C TYR A 147 -13.31 15.02 -4.36
N HIS A 148 -14.22 15.13 -3.39
CA HIS A 148 -14.90 13.99 -2.80
C HIS A 148 -15.79 13.25 -3.82
N PHE A 149 -16.46 13.97 -4.72
CA PHE A 149 -17.20 13.36 -5.83
C PHE A 149 -16.29 12.62 -6.81
N LYS A 150 -15.17 13.22 -7.22
CA LYS A 150 -14.19 12.58 -8.13
C LYS A 150 -13.59 11.33 -7.50
N LYS A 151 -13.28 11.38 -6.21
CA LYS A 151 -12.76 10.25 -5.44
C LYS A 151 -13.73 9.08 -5.37
N LYS A 152 -15.02 9.33 -5.07
CA LYS A 152 -16.06 8.29 -5.00
C LYS A 152 -16.22 7.55 -6.34
N ARG A 153 -15.93 8.20 -7.47
CA ARG A 153 -15.95 7.57 -8.79
C ARG A 153 -14.74 6.66 -9.06
N VAL A 154 -13.58 6.94 -8.45
CA VAL A 154 -12.38 6.11 -8.62
C VAL A 154 -12.47 4.81 -7.82
N SER A 155 -13.13 4.83 -6.66
CA SER A 155 -13.33 3.62 -5.83
C SER A 155 -14.41 2.65 -6.33
N LEU A 156 -14.99 2.90 -7.50
CA LEU A 156 -16.01 2.06 -8.15
C LEU A 156 -15.42 1.23 -9.31
N PHE A 157 -14.10 1.22 -9.46
CA PHE A 157 -13.32 0.38 -10.36
C PHE A 157 -12.39 -0.52 -9.56
#